data_AF-A0A356QG78-F1
#
_entry.id   AF-A0A356QG78-F1
#
_cell.length_a   1.000
_cell.length_b   1.000
_cell.length_c   1.000
_cell.angle_alpha   90.00
_cell.angle_beta   90.00
_cell.angle_gamma   90.00
#
_symmetry.space_group_name_H-M   'P 1'
#
loop_
_entity.id
_entity.type
_entity.pdbx_description
1 polymer ?
#
loop_
_entity_poly.entity_id
_entity_poly.type
_entity_poly.pdbx_seq_one_letter_code
_entity_poly.pdbx_strand_id
1 'polypeptide(L)'
;PAAMLPQLPVHALEWLVPGLLREKCIALLKSLPKSIRRQVVPIPDWVDAALETLVPDERPLTEALGEFIRRRTATRVHPDDWRLDLLPPHLIMNVRVVDHAGKTLGQGRDVRALERRFEEAASAGAQALADQASQAPALDELPESPLPESRVTTQAGIRVEAYPALMAEAHSFKVALFDHPAKAAAVHQEGVARLAIAKRPEQVKAIKRLPGVEKCALLFAKVGSKQALVDDLLLAVFTQVVATHPLPRSANELTERLKATESELIPYATSLLTRIEEALKGHLAVTKVLKGKLNFALALVYSDVSAQMQRLVYPGFIRDAGEWLSEYPRYTEAALIRLDKAARERGRDQMMMQDVQALEARFDARRKSERRGAAEDPELVSFGWWIQELRVSLFAQQLGTQMPVSVKRLEKRWEEITSV
;
A
#
# COMPACT_ATOMS: atom_id res chain seq x y z
N PRO A 1 -4.03 11.99 -21.09
CA PRO A 1 -2.94 10.98 -21.03
C PRO A 1 -3.52 9.56 -20.97
N ALA A 2 -2.83 8.53 -21.49
CA ALA A 2 -3.35 7.15 -21.53
C ALA A 2 -3.76 6.63 -20.14
N ALA A 3 -2.99 6.92 -19.09
CA ALA A 3 -3.29 6.50 -17.71
C ALA A 3 -4.56 7.10 -17.09
N MET A 4 -5.05 8.23 -17.63
CA MET A 4 -6.28 8.90 -17.14
C MET A 4 -7.52 8.45 -17.90
N LEU A 5 -7.37 7.61 -18.92
CA LEU A 5 -8.47 7.21 -19.80
C LEU A 5 -9.62 6.53 -19.01
N PRO A 6 -9.36 5.63 -18.05
CA PRO A 6 -10.42 5.02 -17.23
C PRO A 6 -11.13 5.98 -16.26
N GLN A 7 -10.58 7.19 -16.06
CA GLN A 7 -11.16 8.21 -15.17
C GLN A 7 -12.07 9.17 -15.93
N LEU A 8 -12.23 9.01 -17.25
CA LEU A 8 -13.08 9.91 -18.02
C LEU A 8 -14.56 9.70 -17.68
N PRO A 9 -15.31 10.78 -17.39
CA PRO A 9 -16.75 10.69 -17.19
C PRO A 9 -17.44 10.43 -18.52
N VAL A 10 -17.56 9.15 -18.91
CA VAL A 10 -18.00 8.72 -20.25
C VAL A 10 -19.34 9.33 -20.64
N HIS A 11 -20.29 9.42 -19.71
CA HIS A 11 -21.60 10.01 -19.97
C HIS A 11 -21.54 11.53 -20.11
N ALA A 12 -20.66 12.23 -19.39
CA ALA A 12 -20.47 13.66 -19.59
C ALA A 12 -19.98 13.99 -21.02
N LEU A 13 -19.20 13.09 -21.65
CA LEU A 13 -18.77 13.24 -23.04
C LEU A 13 -19.95 13.18 -24.03
N GLU A 14 -21.08 12.58 -23.66
CA GLU A 14 -22.27 12.54 -24.50
C GLU A 14 -22.91 13.92 -24.68
N TRP A 15 -22.74 14.83 -23.73
CA TRP A 15 -23.31 16.18 -23.77
C TRP A 15 -22.57 17.13 -24.73
N LEU A 16 -21.45 16.70 -25.32
CA LEU A 16 -20.61 17.49 -26.23
C LEU A 16 -20.28 18.90 -25.69
N VAL A 17 -19.78 19.76 -26.58
CA VAL A 17 -19.63 21.20 -26.33
C VAL A 17 -20.94 21.94 -26.68
N PRO A 18 -21.23 23.10 -26.05
CA PRO A 18 -22.48 23.83 -26.27
C PRO A 18 -22.81 24.12 -27.74
N GLY A 19 -21.80 24.38 -28.57
CA GLY A 19 -21.98 24.66 -30.01
C GLY A 19 -22.50 23.48 -30.83
N LEU A 20 -22.37 22.24 -30.35
CA LEU A 20 -22.80 21.02 -31.06
C LEU A 20 -23.94 20.26 -30.36
N LEU A 21 -24.20 20.55 -29.09
CA LEU A 21 -25.20 19.85 -28.28
C LEU A 21 -26.60 19.94 -28.90
N ARG A 22 -27.02 21.13 -29.37
CA ARG A 22 -28.32 21.31 -30.03
C ARG A 22 -28.48 20.43 -31.27
N GLU A 23 -27.46 20.42 -32.13
CA GLU A 23 -27.47 19.60 -33.34
C GLU A 23 -27.54 18.10 -32.99
N LYS A 24 -26.79 17.67 -31.96
CA LYS A 24 -26.84 16.29 -31.45
C LYS A 24 -28.23 15.90 -30.95
N CYS A 25 -28.86 16.74 -30.12
CA CYS A 25 -30.21 16.47 -29.63
C CYS A 25 -31.23 16.34 -30.77
N ILE A 26 -31.13 17.18 -31.80
CA ILE A 26 -31.98 17.08 -33.00
C ILE A 26 -31.73 15.76 -33.73
N ALA A 27 -30.47 15.37 -33.93
CA ALA A 27 -30.12 14.11 -34.58
C ALA A 27 -30.62 12.89 -33.79
N LEU A 28 -30.51 12.92 -32.46
CA LEU A 28 -31.05 11.90 -31.55
C LEU A 28 -32.58 11.79 -31.67
N LEU A 29 -33.32 12.89 -31.59
CA LEU A 29 -34.79 12.84 -31.72
C LEU A 29 -35.24 12.37 -33.12
N LYS A 30 -34.46 12.68 -34.16
CA LYS A 30 -34.71 12.16 -35.52
C LYS A 30 -34.47 10.66 -35.63
N SER A 31 -33.54 10.11 -34.85
CA SER A 31 -33.16 8.70 -34.88
C SER A 31 -34.19 7.79 -34.19
N LEU A 32 -35.09 8.35 -33.38
CA LEU A 32 -36.18 7.63 -32.72
C LEU A 32 -37.17 6.96 -33.70
N PRO A 33 -37.84 5.87 -33.29
CA PRO A 33 -38.89 5.22 -34.06
C PRO A 33 -40.01 6.20 -34.46
N LYS A 34 -40.63 5.94 -35.62
CA LYS A 34 -41.69 6.78 -36.19
C LYS A 34 -42.87 7.01 -35.22
N SER A 35 -43.17 6.01 -34.38
CA SER A 35 -44.24 6.07 -33.36
C SER A 35 -43.98 7.14 -32.29
N ILE A 36 -42.72 7.29 -31.87
CA ILE A 36 -42.29 8.29 -30.87
C ILE A 36 -42.06 9.63 -31.55
N ARG A 37 -41.35 9.64 -32.69
CA ARG A 37 -40.97 10.87 -33.39
C ARG A 37 -42.17 11.75 -33.76
N ARG A 38 -43.32 11.16 -34.12
CA ARG A 38 -44.56 11.89 -34.43
C ARG A 38 -45.09 12.74 -33.27
N GLN A 39 -44.76 12.40 -32.03
CA GLN A 39 -45.21 13.10 -30.81
C GLN A 39 -44.33 14.30 -30.46
N VAL A 40 -43.14 14.39 -31.05
CA VAL A 40 -42.12 15.42 -30.76
C VAL A 40 -41.83 16.29 -31.99
N VAL A 41 -42.85 16.54 -32.81
CA VAL A 41 -42.79 17.44 -33.97
C VAL A 41 -43.41 18.79 -33.58
N PRO A 42 -42.79 19.94 -33.92
CA PRO A 42 -41.50 20.09 -34.61
C PRO A 42 -40.29 19.75 -33.73
N ILE A 43 -39.38 18.89 -34.21
CA ILE A 43 -38.22 18.42 -33.44
C ILE A 43 -37.33 19.57 -32.92
N PRO A 44 -37.03 20.63 -33.70
CA PRO A 44 -36.20 21.73 -33.22
C PRO A 44 -36.79 22.39 -31.96
N ASP A 45 -38.08 22.69 -31.96
CA ASP A 45 -38.77 23.35 -30.84
C ASP A 45 -38.73 22.50 -29.57
N TRP A 46 -38.86 21.17 -29.71
CA TRP A 46 -38.73 20.23 -28.60
C TRP A 46 -37.32 20.19 -28.02
N VAL A 47 -36.29 20.25 -28.87
CA VAL A 47 -34.90 20.30 -28.43
C VAL A 47 -34.61 21.62 -27.73
N ASP A 48 -35.06 22.75 -28.28
CA ASP A 48 -34.87 24.07 -27.67
C ASP A 48 -35.50 24.12 -26.28
N ALA A 49 -36.74 23.66 -26.14
CA ALA A 49 -37.41 23.56 -24.85
C ALA A 49 -36.73 22.56 -23.88
N ALA A 50 -36.07 21.51 -24.37
CA ALA A 50 -35.31 20.60 -23.53
C ALA A 50 -34.05 21.29 -22.99
N LEU A 51 -33.29 21.95 -23.87
CA LEU A 51 -32.02 22.59 -23.54
C LEU A 51 -32.16 23.80 -22.60
N GLU A 52 -33.35 24.41 -22.51
CA GLU A 52 -33.65 25.41 -21.47
C GLU A 52 -33.67 24.83 -20.05
N THR A 53 -33.87 23.51 -19.91
CA THR A 53 -34.05 22.86 -18.61
C THR A 53 -32.97 21.83 -18.28
N LEU A 54 -32.30 21.28 -19.28
CA LEU A 54 -31.29 20.26 -19.10
C LEU A 54 -29.94 20.89 -18.72
N VAL A 55 -29.33 20.35 -17.67
CA VAL A 55 -27.98 20.71 -17.23
C VAL A 55 -27.06 19.51 -17.53
N PRO A 56 -25.93 19.71 -18.24
CA PRO A 56 -24.96 18.64 -18.48
C PRO A 56 -24.44 18.05 -17.18
N ASP A 57 -24.47 16.72 -17.08
CA ASP A 57 -24.02 15.96 -15.92
C ASP A 57 -23.50 14.58 -16.35
N GLU A 58 -23.29 13.67 -15.39
CA GLU A 58 -22.82 12.30 -15.66
C GLU A 58 -23.96 11.32 -16.00
N ARG A 59 -25.18 11.80 -16.26
CA ARG A 59 -26.25 10.95 -16.79
C ARG A 59 -26.15 10.87 -18.32
N PRO A 60 -26.54 9.73 -18.93
CA PRO A 60 -26.62 9.62 -20.38
C PRO A 60 -27.53 10.70 -20.97
N LEU A 61 -27.12 11.34 -22.07
CA LEU A 61 -27.91 12.39 -22.71
C LEU A 61 -29.26 11.86 -23.21
N THR A 62 -29.27 10.60 -23.66
CA THR A 62 -30.48 9.88 -24.10
C THR A 62 -31.48 9.66 -22.97
N GLU A 63 -31.01 9.47 -21.74
CA GLU A 63 -31.87 9.35 -20.56
C GLU A 63 -32.51 10.69 -20.21
N ALA A 64 -31.72 11.76 -20.17
CA ALA A 64 -32.20 13.11 -19.91
C ALA A 64 -33.26 13.56 -20.94
N LEU A 65 -33.02 13.30 -22.23
CA LEU A 65 -33.98 13.57 -23.30
C LEU A 65 -35.22 12.66 -23.20
N GLY A 66 -35.04 11.38 -22.91
CA GLY A 66 -36.14 10.42 -22.74
C GLY A 66 -37.05 10.80 -21.58
N GLU A 67 -36.49 11.26 -20.46
CA GLU A 67 -37.24 11.76 -19.31
C GLU A 67 -38.03 13.03 -19.67
N PHE A 68 -37.40 13.97 -20.39
CA PHE A 68 -38.07 15.18 -20.87
C PHE A 68 -39.27 14.85 -21.77
N ILE A 69 -39.10 13.93 -22.72
CA ILE A 69 -40.18 13.45 -23.59
C ILE A 69 -41.29 12.80 -22.77
N ARG A 70 -40.94 11.91 -21.82
CA ARG A 70 -41.91 11.22 -20.96
C ARG A 70 -42.74 12.18 -20.13
N ARG A 71 -42.13 13.22 -19.53
CA ARG A 71 -42.84 14.20 -18.71
C ARG A 71 -43.91 14.97 -19.49
N ARG A 72 -43.70 15.19 -20.80
CA ARG A 72 -44.63 15.94 -21.65
C ARG A 72 -45.61 15.08 -22.46
N THR A 73 -45.27 13.83 -22.75
CA THR A 73 -46.07 12.95 -23.63
C THR A 73 -46.61 11.70 -22.94
N ALA A 74 -46.17 11.42 -21.71
CA ALA A 74 -46.33 10.14 -21.00
C ALA A 74 -45.71 8.91 -21.70
N THR A 75 -45.10 9.07 -22.88
CA THR A 75 -44.42 8.00 -23.61
C THR A 75 -43.05 7.73 -22.99
N ARG A 76 -42.81 6.47 -22.61
CA ARG A 76 -41.48 6.01 -22.18
C ARG A 76 -40.64 5.67 -23.41
N VAL A 77 -39.47 6.28 -23.53
CA VAL A 77 -38.48 5.95 -24.57
C VAL A 77 -37.55 4.87 -24.01
N HIS A 78 -37.44 3.72 -24.68
CA HIS A 78 -36.54 2.65 -24.29
C HIS A 78 -35.11 2.98 -24.75
N PRO A 79 -34.04 2.56 -24.03
CA PRO A 79 -32.66 2.75 -24.48
C PRO A 79 -32.40 2.27 -25.93
N ASP A 80 -33.01 1.15 -26.31
CA ASP A 80 -32.87 0.57 -27.67
C ASP A 80 -33.60 1.36 -28.77
N ASP A 81 -34.49 2.30 -28.41
CA ASP A 81 -35.14 3.19 -29.39
C ASP A 81 -34.14 4.21 -29.97
N TRP A 82 -33.04 4.49 -29.26
CA TRP A 82 -32.03 5.44 -29.71
C TRP A 82 -31.08 4.79 -30.70
N ARG A 83 -31.25 5.13 -31.98
CA ARG A 83 -30.38 4.68 -33.07
C ARG A 83 -29.11 5.53 -33.16
N LEU A 84 -28.17 5.28 -32.24
CA LEU A 84 -26.91 6.01 -32.14
C LEU A 84 -25.99 5.80 -33.36
N ASP A 85 -26.14 4.68 -34.04
CA ASP A 85 -25.42 4.34 -35.28
C ASP A 85 -25.75 5.28 -36.46
N LEU A 86 -26.88 6.00 -36.38
CA LEU A 86 -27.31 6.97 -37.39
C LEU A 86 -26.77 8.39 -37.14
N LEU A 87 -26.09 8.62 -36.01
CA LEU A 87 -25.57 9.95 -35.69
C LEU A 87 -24.35 10.28 -36.58
N PRO A 88 -24.30 11.51 -37.15
CA PRO A 88 -23.09 12.00 -37.80
C PRO A 88 -21.87 11.91 -36.87
N PRO A 89 -20.69 11.51 -37.37
CA PRO A 89 -19.51 11.33 -36.53
C PRO A 89 -19.09 12.58 -35.75
N HIS A 90 -19.32 13.79 -36.25
CA HIS A 90 -18.98 15.03 -35.53
C HIS A 90 -19.89 15.31 -34.32
N LEU A 91 -21.01 14.60 -34.19
CA LEU A 91 -21.91 14.64 -33.02
C LEU A 91 -21.57 13.58 -31.97
N ILE A 92 -20.42 12.92 -32.12
CA ILE A 92 -19.85 12.01 -31.14
C ILE A 92 -18.47 12.53 -30.77
N MET A 93 -18.23 12.72 -29.47
CA MET A 93 -16.98 13.25 -28.94
C MET A 93 -15.80 12.41 -29.42
N ASN A 94 -14.81 13.04 -30.04
CA ASN A 94 -13.59 12.36 -30.45
C ASN A 94 -12.51 12.56 -29.39
N VAL A 95 -12.18 11.50 -28.66
CA VAL A 95 -11.14 11.50 -27.64
C VAL A 95 -9.79 11.23 -28.31
N ARG A 96 -8.81 12.07 -27.99
CA ARG A 96 -7.41 11.92 -28.41
C ARG A 96 -6.57 11.53 -27.20
N VAL A 97 -5.95 10.36 -27.28
CA VAL A 97 -5.01 9.87 -26.30
C VAL A 97 -3.61 10.33 -26.70
N VAL A 98 -2.93 10.99 -25.78
CA VAL A 98 -1.58 11.53 -25.96
C VAL A 98 -0.61 10.93 -24.94
N ASP A 99 0.67 10.88 -25.30
CA ASP A 99 1.75 10.57 -24.37
C ASP A 99 2.12 11.78 -23.48
N HIS A 100 3.14 11.61 -22.64
CA HIS A 100 3.68 12.64 -21.75
C HIS A 100 4.26 13.86 -22.50
N ALA A 101 4.69 13.68 -23.75
CA ALA A 101 5.21 14.73 -24.62
C ALA A 101 4.11 15.39 -25.49
N GLY A 102 2.84 15.01 -25.30
CA GLY A 102 1.71 15.52 -26.07
C GLY A 102 1.56 14.89 -27.47
N LYS A 103 2.38 13.89 -27.82
CA LYS A 103 2.28 13.18 -29.10
C LYS A 103 1.04 12.28 -29.07
N THR A 104 0.27 12.30 -30.16
CA THR A 104 -0.94 11.48 -30.29
C THR A 104 -0.58 10.00 -30.40
N LEU A 105 -1.10 9.18 -29.49
CA LEU A 105 -0.97 7.72 -29.47
C LEU A 105 -2.12 7.02 -30.18
N GLY A 106 -3.31 7.60 -30.06
CA GLY A 106 -4.53 7.11 -30.67
C GLY A 106 -5.64 8.12 -30.52
N GLN A 107 -6.66 8.01 -31.36
CA GLN A 107 -7.87 8.79 -31.21
C GLN A 107 -9.07 8.00 -31.69
N GLY A 108 -10.23 8.27 -31.13
CA GLY A 108 -11.44 7.53 -31.45
C GLY A 108 -12.65 8.13 -30.75
N ARG A 109 -13.83 7.67 -31.17
CA ARG A 109 -15.12 8.09 -30.62
C ARG A 109 -15.73 7.06 -29.67
N ASP A 110 -15.11 5.89 -29.58
CA ASP A 110 -15.43 4.85 -28.61
C ASP A 110 -14.34 4.84 -27.53
N VAL A 111 -14.66 5.43 -26.38
CA VAL A 111 -13.74 5.52 -25.24
C VAL A 111 -13.42 4.13 -24.71
N ARG A 112 -14.38 3.20 -24.66
CA ARG A 112 -14.16 1.84 -24.18
C ARG A 112 -13.27 1.03 -25.11
N ALA A 113 -13.32 1.27 -26.42
CA ALA A 113 -12.37 0.68 -27.36
C ALA A 113 -10.96 1.25 -27.19
N LEU A 114 -10.83 2.55 -26.91
CA LEU A 114 -9.54 3.16 -26.59
C LEU A 114 -8.99 2.58 -25.27
N GLU A 115 -9.81 2.49 -24.22
CA GLU A 115 -9.45 1.90 -22.92
C GLU A 115 -8.89 0.49 -23.10
N ARG A 116 -9.64 -0.42 -23.72
CA ARG A 116 -9.18 -1.79 -23.97
C ARG A 116 -7.85 -1.85 -24.71
N ARG A 117 -7.69 -1.06 -25.78
CA ARG A 117 -6.44 -1.03 -26.55
C ARG A 117 -5.25 -0.59 -25.70
N PHE A 118 -5.42 0.45 -24.88
CA PHE A 118 -4.33 0.96 -24.06
C PHE A 118 -4.08 0.09 -22.81
N GLU A 119 -5.09 -0.59 -22.28
CA GLU A 119 -4.93 -1.62 -21.25
C GLU A 119 -4.13 -2.82 -21.76
N GLU A 120 -4.47 -3.34 -22.96
CA GLU A 120 -3.75 -4.44 -23.60
C GLU A 120 -2.27 -4.08 -23.84
N ALA A 121 -1.99 -2.86 -24.32
CA ALA A 121 -0.62 -2.41 -24.54
C ALA A 121 0.16 -2.19 -23.22
N ALA A 122 -0.50 -1.71 -22.16
CA ALA A 122 0.12 -1.57 -20.83
C ALA A 122 0.44 -2.95 -20.24
N SER A 123 -0.50 -3.90 -20.37
CA SER A 123 -0.33 -5.29 -19.97
C SER A 123 0.82 -5.96 -20.73
N ALA A 124 0.91 -5.78 -22.05
CA ALA A 124 2.02 -6.29 -22.86
C ALA A 124 3.38 -5.68 -22.44
N GLY A 125 3.41 -4.40 -22.05
CA GLY A 125 4.61 -3.77 -21.51
C GLY A 125 5.03 -4.34 -20.16
N ALA A 126 4.07 -4.56 -19.26
CA ALA A 126 4.32 -5.21 -17.98
C ALA A 126 4.79 -6.67 -18.16
N GLN A 127 4.20 -7.41 -19.10
CA GLN A 127 4.58 -8.78 -19.40
C GLN A 127 5.99 -8.86 -19.99
N ALA A 128 6.37 -7.97 -20.92
CA ALA A 128 7.73 -7.91 -21.46
C ALA A 128 8.79 -7.66 -20.37
N LEU A 129 8.47 -6.81 -19.39
CA LEU A 129 9.32 -6.59 -18.22
C LEU A 129 9.37 -7.82 -17.31
N ALA A 130 8.24 -8.48 -17.06
CA ALA A 130 8.17 -9.70 -16.27
C ALA A 130 8.96 -10.86 -16.91
N ASP A 131 8.90 -11.01 -18.24
CA ASP A 131 9.66 -12.00 -18.99
C ASP A 131 11.16 -11.74 -18.89
N GLN A 132 11.59 -10.48 -19.02
CA GLN A 132 12.99 -10.09 -18.81
C GLN A 132 13.46 -10.37 -17.38
N ALA A 133 12.61 -10.11 -16.37
CA ALA A 133 12.92 -10.42 -14.97
C ALA A 133 12.97 -11.94 -14.70
N SER A 134 12.12 -12.72 -15.39
CA SER A 134 12.08 -14.18 -15.25
C SER A 134 13.26 -14.87 -15.90
N GLN A 135 13.82 -14.27 -16.96
CA GLN A 135 15.04 -14.74 -17.62
C GLN A 135 16.33 -14.23 -16.96
N ALA A 136 16.22 -13.39 -15.92
CA ALA A 136 17.40 -12.92 -15.20
C ALA A 136 18.10 -14.12 -14.55
N PRO A 137 19.41 -14.33 -14.80
CA PRO A 137 20.13 -15.45 -14.23
C PRO A 137 20.17 -15.33 -12.70
N ALA A 138 20.27 -16.47 -12.03
CA ALA A 138 20.68 -16.51 -10.64
C ALA A 138 22.08 -15.88 -10.50
N LEU A 139 22.24 -15.05 -9.49
CA LEU A 139 23.44 -14.29 -9.20
C LEU A 139 23.97 -14.67 -7.82
N ASP A 140 25.30 -14.72 -7.71
CA ASP A 140 26.00 -14.83 -6.43
C ASP A 140 26.47 -13.46 -5.90
N GLU A 141 26.30 -12.40 -6.70
CA GLU A 141 26.72 -11.03 -6.40
C GLU A 141 25.87 -9.99 -7.15
N LEU A 142 25.99 -8.71 -6.77
CA LEU A 142 25.49 -7.61 -7.60
C LEU A 142 26.21 -7.60 -8.97
N PRO A 143 25.58 -7.08 -10.03
CA PRO A 143 26.25 -6.90 -11.31
C PRO A 143 27.42 -5.91 -11.22
N GLU A 144 28.42 -6.05 -12.10
CA GLU A 144 29.53 -5.09 -12.21
C GLU A 144 29.06 -3.70 -12.65
N SER A 145 28.12 -3.66 -13.60
CA SER A 145 27.47 -2.43 -14.03
C SER A 145 26.36 -2.05 -13.04
N PRO A 146 26.32 -0.79 -12.55
CA PRO A 146 25.29 -0.35 -11.62
C PRO A 146 23.88 -0.57 -12.17
N LEU A 147 23.01 -1.13 -11.33
CA LEU A 147 21.58 -1.22 -11.63
C LEU A 147 21.00 0.18 -11.82
N PRO A 148 20.31 0.47 -12.95
CA PRO A 148 19.75 1.80 -13.20
C PRO A 148 18.60 2.07 -12.23
N GLU A 149 18.36 3.33 -11.83
CA GLU A 149 17.24 3.69 -10.93
C GLU A 149 15.89 3.19 -11.45
N SER A 150 15.65 3.31 -12.76
CA SER A 150 14.49 2.75 -13.43
C SER A 150 14.83 2.25 -14.84
N ARG A 151 13.94 1.41 -15.37
CA ARG A 151 13.93 0.94 -16.76
C ARG A 151 12.57 1.29 -17.36
N VAL A 152 12.60 1.97 -18.50
CA VAL A 152 11.37 2.36 -19.21
C VAL A 152 11.27 1.53 -20.49
N THR A 153 10.17 0.79 -20.62
CA THR A 153 9.79 0.13 -21.87
C THR A 153 8.62 0.87 -22.49
N THR A 154 8.62 1.02 -23.81
CA THR A 154 7.51 1.66 -24.53
C THR A 154 6.80 0.63 -25.42
N GLN A 155 5.53 0.35 -25.15
CA GLN A 155 4.66 -0.51 -25.96
C GLN A 155 3.49 0.32 -26.48
N ALA A 156 3.31 0.39 -27.80
CA ALA A 156 2.30 1.22 -28.45
C ALA A 156 2.27 2.70 -27.97
N GLY A 157 3.42 3.23 -27.56
CA GLY A 157 3.56 4.59 -27.01
C GLY A 157 3.19 4.75 -25.54
N ILE A 158 2.76 3.67 -24.87
CA ILE A 158 2.62 3.61 -23.41
C ILE A 158 3.98 3.35 -22.82
N ARG A 159 4.41 4.23 -21.92
CA ARG A 159 5.62 4.06 -21.12
C ARG A 159 5.28 3.25 -19.88
N VAL A 160 5.88 2.08 -19.75
CA VAL A 160 5.87 1.29 -18.53
C VAL A 160 7.23 1.44 -17.90
N GLU A 161 7.27 2.04 -16.72
CA GLU A 161 8.48 2.20 -15.92
C GLU A 161 8.52 1.10 -14.87
N ALA A 162 9.70 0.49 -14.70
CA ALA A 162 9.95 -0.49 -13.67
C ALA A 162 11.29 -0.23 -12.98
N TYR A 163 11.37 -0.64 -11.71
CA TYR A 163 12.47 -0.33 -10.81
C TYR A 163 13.21 -1.63 -10.49
N PRO A 164 14.47 -1.81 -10.95
CA PRO A 164 15.23 -3.02 -10.69
C PRO A 164 15.75 -3.04 -9.26
N ALA A 165 15.63 -4.19 -8.61
CA ALA A 165 16.10 -4.43 -7.26
C ALA A 165 16.76 -5.81 -7.14
N LEU A 166 17.82 -5.87 -6.35
CA LEU A 166 18.39 -7.14 -5.92
C LEU A 166 17.42 -7.83 -4.95
N MET A 167 17.01 -9.04 -5.26
CA MET A 167 16.13 -9.85 -4.42
C MET A 167 16.83 -11.15 -4.06
N ALA A 168 16.75 -11.55 -2.80
CA ALA A 168 17.23 -12.86 -2.35
C ALA A 168 16.21 -13.95 -2.69
N GLU A 169 16.70 -15.08 -3.17
CA GLU A 169 15.97 -16.34 -3.30
C GLU A 169 16.46 -17.33 -2.23
N ALA A 170 15.97 -18.58 -2.25
CA ALA A 170 16.32 -19.58 -1.24
C ALA A 170 17.83 -19.83 -1.12
N HIS A 171 18.54 -19.84 -2.26
CA HIS A 171 19.97 -20.18 -2.33
C HIS A 171 20.78 -19.29 -3.28
N SER A 172 20.19 -18.23 -3.80
CA SER A 172 20.74 -17.36 -4.84
C SER A 172 20.19 -15.94 -4.70
N PHE A 173 20.70 -15.01 -5.50
CA PHE A 173 20.10 -13.70 -5.70
C PHE A 173 19.63 -13.55 -7.14
N LYS A 174 18.74 -12.60 -7.41
CA LYS A 174 18.42 -12.17 -8.77
C LYS A 174 18.06 -10.70 -8.82
N VAL A 175 18.10 -10.13 -10.02
CA VAL A 175 17.55 -8.79 -10.27
C VAL A 175 16.09 -8.95 -10.66
N ALA A 176 15.18 -8.50 -9.80
CA ALA A 176 13.76 -8.45 -10.08
C ALA A 176 13.32 -7.03 -10.43
N LEU A 177 12.28 -6.91 -11.26
CA LEU A 177 11.68 -5.64 -11.65
C LEU A 177 10.39 -5.42 -10.87
N PHE A 178 10.23 -4.22 -10.33
CA PHE A 178 9.06 -3.80 -9.56
C PHE A 178 8.35 -2.64 -10.24
N ASP A 179 7.04 -2.58 -10.09
CA ASP A 179 6.15 -1.52 -10.59
C ASP A 179 6.15 -0.26 -9.72
N HIS A 180 6.56 -0.37 -8.45
CA HIS A 180 6.60 0.74 -7.49
C HIS A 180 8.01 0.99 -6.95
N PRO A 181 8.52 2.24 -6.95
CA PRO A 181 9.90 2.55 -6.54
C PRO A 181 10.16 2.20 -5.07
N ALA A 182 9.22 2.53 -4.16
CA ALA A 182 9.36 2.21 -2.74
C ALA A 182 9.46 0.70 -2.47
N LYS A 183 8.74 -0.12 -3.25
CA LYS A 183 8.80 -1.58 -3.15
C LYS A 183 10.13 -2.11 -3.64
N ALA A 184 10.61 -1.60 -4.77
CA ALA A 184 11.93 -1.93 -5.28
C ALA A 184 13.01 -1.56 -4.26
N ALA A 185 12.95 -0.36 -3.66
CA ALA A 185 13.90 0.10 -2.66
C ALA A 185 13.94 -0.81 -1.42
N ALA A 186 12.77 -1.16 -0.86
CA ALA A 186 12.68 -2.05 0.30
C ALA A 186 13.23 -3.45 0.00
N VAL A 187 12.83 -4.05 -1.14
CA VAL A 187 13.36 -5.36 -1.56
C VAL A 187 14.86 -5.28 -1.82
N HIS A 188 15.33 -4.21 -2.46
CA HIS A 188 16.73 -4.01 -2.77
C HIS A 188 17.58 -3.90 -1.51
N GLN A 189 17.12 -3.13 -0.51
CA GLN A 189 17.79 -2.98 0.77
C GLN A 189 17.95 -4.34 1.47
N GLU A 190 16.86 -5.11 1.55
CA GLU A 190 16.91 -6.46 2.14
C GLU A 190 17.84 -7.38 1.34
N GLY A 191 17.79 -7.33 0.01
CA GLY A 191 18.68 -8.10 -0.88
C GLY A 191 20.15 -7.76 -0.65
N VAL A 192 20.48 -6.47 -0.53
CA VAL A 192 21.85 -5.99 -0.22
C VAL A 192 22.30 -6.49 1.15
N ALA A 193 21.45 -6.38 2.18
CA ALA A 193 21.78 -6.87 3.52
C ALA A 193 22.04 -8.39 3.54
N ARG A 194 21.19 -9.17 2.85
CA ARG A 194 21.37 -10.63 2.73
C ARG A 194 22.62 -11.01 1.94
N LEU A 195 22.93 -10.29 0.87
CA LEU A 195 24.17 -10.51 0.12
C LEU A 195 25.40 -10.16 0.95
N ALA A 196 25.34 -9.08 1.73
CA ALA A 196 26.39 -8.68 2.65
C ALA A 196 26.65 -9.75 3.74
N ILE A 197 25.59 -10.34 4.30
CA ILE A 197 25.68 -11.49 5.23
C ILE A 197 26.41 -12.66 4.56
N ALA A 198 26.05 -13.00 3.32
CA ALA A 198 26.68 -14.10 2.58
C ALA A 198 28.18 -13.83 2.30
N LYS A 199 28.55 -12.58 2.01
CA LYS A 199 29.93 -12.14 1.72
C LYS A 199 30.81 -11.94 2.97
N ARG A 200 30.26 -12.11 4.18
CA ARG A 200 30.95 -11.87 5.47
C ARG A 200 30.79 -13.01 6.48
N PRO A 201 31.16 -14.26 6.13
CA PRO A 201 30.95 -15.43 6.99
C PRO A 201 31.69 -15.34 8.34
N GLU A 202 32.86 -14.70 8.40
CA GLU A 202 33.62 -14.57 9.65
C GLU A 202 32.94 -13.59 10.62
N GLN A 203 32.43 -12.45 10.13
CA GLN A 203 31.66 -11.51 10.93
C GLN A 203 30.33 -12.15 11.38
N VAL A 204 29.67 -12.92 10.52
CA VAL A 204 28.47 -13.69 10.88
C VAL A 204 28.78 -14.68 12.01
N LYS A 205 29.88 -15.44 11.92
CA LYS A 205 30.32 -16.35 13.00
C LYS A 205 30.61 -15.59 14.30
N ALA A 206 31.25 -14.42 14.22
CA ALA A 206 31.55 -13.59 15.38
C ALA A 206 30.26 -13.08 16.05
N ILE A 207 29.30 -12.54 15.29
CA ILE A 207 28.00 -12.08 15.80
C ILE A 207 27.24 -13.24 16.48
N LYS A 208 27.22 -14.43 15.87
CA LYS A 208 26.57 -15.62 16.45
C LYS A 208 27.17 -16.07 17.78
N ARG A 209 28.42 -15.68 18.07
CA ARG A 209 29.16 -16.01 19.30
C ARG A 209 29.16 -14.87 20.32
N LEU A 210 28.50 -13.75 20.04
CA LEU A 210 28.45 -12.62 20.96
C LEU A 210 27.83 -13.04 22.31
N PRO A 211 28.38 -12.54 23.43
CA PRO A 211 27.73 -12.65 24.72
C PRO A 211 26.30 -12.08 24.64
N GLY A 212 25.32 -12.80 25.17
CA GLY A 212 23.92 -12.38 25.15
C GLY A 212 23.04 -13.10 24.12
N VAL A 213 23.61 -13.65 23.03
CA VAL A 213 22.84 -14.39 22.02
C VAL A 213 22.09 -15.58 22.64
N GLU A 214 22.79 -16.41 23.43
CA GLU A 214 22.17 -17.58 24.06
C GLU A 214 21.07 -17.19 25.04
N LYS A 215 21.32 -16.13 25.82
CA LYS A 215 20.36 -15.62 26.79
C LYS A 215 19.10 -15.08 26.10
N CYS A 216 19.24 -14.31 25.03
CA CYS A 216 18.11 -13.84 24.22
C CYS A 216 17.35 -15.02 23.60
N ALA A 217 18.06 -16.03 23.09
CA ALA A 217 17.44 -17.24 22.55
C ALA A 217 16.60 -17.99 23.60
N LEU A 218 17.07 -18.10 24.84
CA LEU A 218 16.32 -18.70 25.95
C LEU A 218 15.05 -17.89 26.29
N LEU A 219 15.14 -16.56 26.29
CA LEU A 219 13.98 -15.69 26.52
C LEU A 219 12.95 -15.78 25.37
N PHE A 220 13.43 -15.98 24.14
CA PHE A 220 12.62 -16.09 22.92
C PHE A 220 12.03 -17.49 22.67
N ALA A 221 12.47 -18.52 23.40
CA ALA A 221 12.18 -19.93 23.11
C ALA A 221 10.68 -20.32 23.09
N LYS A 222 9.79 -19.51 23.68
CA LYS A 222 8.33 -19.72 23.63
C LYS A 222 7.64 -19.00 22.46
N VAL A 223 8.36 -18.15 21.74
CA VAL A 223 7.89 -17.38 20.60
C VAL A 223 8.43 -17.96 19.29
N GLY A 224 9.72 -18.31 19.24
CA GLY A 224 10.33 -18.88 18.06
C GLY A 224 11.64 -19.61 18.34
N SER A 225 12.32 -20.02 17.27
CA SER A 225 13.58 -20.76 17.39
C SER A 225 14.78 -19.83 17.58
N LYS A 226 15.85 -20.36 18.17
CA LYS A 226 17.16 -19.67 18.23
C LYS A 226 17.64 -19.24 16.85
N GLN A 227 17.44 -20.10 15.84
CA GLN A 227 17.85 -19.80 14.47
C GLN A 227 17.10 -18.58 13.91
N ALA A 228 15.78 -18.51 14.10
CA ALA A 228 14.99 -17.36 13.66
C ALA A 228 15.43 -16.05 14.34
N LEU A 229 15.72 -16.08 15.64
CA LEU A 229 16.24 -14.90 16.35
C LEU A 229 17.60 -14.44 15.82
N VAL A 230 18.50 -15.39 15.57
CA VAL A 230 19.84 -15.11 15.05
C VAL A 230 19.79 -14.55 13.62
N ASP A 231 18.93 -15.11 12.77
CA ASP A 231 18.77 -14.64 11.39
C ASP A 231 18.17 -13.23 11.36
N ASP A 232 17.20 -12.94 12.23
CA ASP A 232 16.61 -11.60 12.40
C ASP A 232 17.63 -10.60 12.94
N LEU A 233 18.44 -10.97 13.94
CA LEU A 233 19.56 -10.16 14.45
C LEU A 233 20.55 -9.82 13.33
N LEU A 234 21.00 -10.82 12.56
CA LEU A 234 21.94 -10.61 11.46
C LEU A 234 21.35 -9.66 10.41
N LEU A 235 20.09 -9.89 10.02
CA LEU A 235 19.44 -9.05 9.02
C LEU A 235 19.30 -7.61 9.51
N ALA A 236 18.91 -7.39 10.77
CA ALA A 236 18.82 -6.06 11.37
C ALA A 236 20.19 -5.34 11.41
N VAL A 237 21.25 -6.04 11.84
CA VAL A 237 22.62 -5.50 11.90
C VAL A 237 23.11 -5.08 10.52
N PHE A 238 23.03 -5.98 9.54
CA PHE A 238 23.52 -5.68 8.19
C PHE A 238 22.64 -4.67 7.46
N THR A 239 21.35 -4.60 7.77
CA THR A 239 20.46 -3.55 7.23
C THR A 239 20.88 -2.18 7.74
N GLN A 240 21.11 -2.03 9.06
CA GLN A 240 21.44 -0.74 9.65
C GLN A 240 22.87 -0.28 9.33
N VAL A 241 23.82 -1.21 9.22
CA VAL A 241 25.24 -0.87 9.05
C VAL A 241 25.63 -0.81 7.57
N VAL A 242 25.21 -1.78 6.76
CA VAL A 242 25.65 -1.92 5.37
C VAL A 242 24.63 -1.38 4.38
N ALA A 243 23.36 -1.77 4.52
CA ALA A 243 22.29 -1.44 3.57
C ALA A 243 21.63 -0.08 3.87
N THR A 244 22.44 0.97 4.00
CA THR A 244 21.98 2.35 4.22
C THR A 244 22.02 3.17 2.94
N HIS A 245 21.07 4.09 2.78
CA HIS A 245 21.00 4.94 1.59
C HIS A 245 22.24 5.89 1.48
N PRO A 246 22.79 6.11 0.27
CA PRO A 246 22.43 5.46 -1.00
C PRO A 246 22.85 3.99 -1.03
N LEU A 247 21.94 3.12 -1.49
CA LEU A 247 22.15 1.67 -1.52
C LEU A 247 23.14 1.28 -2.63
N PRO A 248 24.06 0.32 -2.39
CA PRO A 248 24.91 -0.22 -3.45
C PRO A 248 24.12 -0.83 -4.61
N ARG A 249 24.35 -0.31 -5.82
CA ARG A 249 23.74 -0.75 -7.08
C ARG A 249 24.69 -1.61 -7.93
N SER A 250 25.97 -1.71 -7.57
CA SER A 250 26.98 -2.53 -8.26
C SER A 250 27.84 -3.35 -7.29
N ALA A 251 28.54 -4.37 -7.81
CA ALA A 251 29.50 -5.19 -7.05
C ALA A 251 30.60 -4.36 -6.39
N ASN A 252 31.13 -3.36 -7.12
CA ASN A 252 32.19 -2.49 -6.64
C ASN A 252 31.71 -1.61 -5.48
N GLU A 253 30.54 -0.98 -5.62
CA GLU A 253 29.93 -0.17 -4.56
C GLU A 253 29.69 -1.00 -3.28
N LEU A 254 29.22 -2.24 -3.42
CA LEU A 254 29.02 -3.12 -2.26
C LEU A 254 30.35 -3.49 -1.62
N THR A 255 31.37 -3.79 -2.42
CA THR A 255 32.71 -4.11 -1.91
C THR A 255 33.31 -2.96 -1.13
N GLU A 256 33.19 -1.73 -1.63
CA GLU A 256 33.63 -0.52 -0.93
C GLU A 256 32.85 -0.30 0.37
N ARG A 257 31.51 -0.41 0.30
CA ARG A 257 30.63 -0.31 1.48
C ARG A 257 31.00 -1.33 2.55
N LEU A 258 31.25 -2.58 2.18
CA LEU A 258 31.63 -3.64 3.10
C LEU A 258 32.99 -3.42 3.75
N LYS A 259 33.95 -2.78 3.05
CA LYS A 259 35.24 -2.40 3.64
C LYS A 259 35.08 -1.24 4.62
N ALA A 260 34.30 -0.24 4.25
CA ALA A 260 34.09 0.96 5.06
C ALA A 260 33.37 0.68 6.39
N THR A 261 32.47 -0.31 6.40
CA THR A 261 31.57 -0.58 7.53
C THR A 261 31.97 -1.79 8.38
N GLU A 262 33.09 -2.45 8.05
CA GLU A 262 33.48 -3.73 8.67
C GLU A 262 33.67 -3.64 10.19
N SER A 263 34.29 -2.56 10.68
CA SER A 263 34.56 -2.34 12.10
C SER A 263 33.32 -1.99 12.91
N GLU A 264 32.20 -1.62 12.27
CA GLU A 264 30.96 -1.17 12.92
C GLU A 264 29.98 -2.32 13.23
N LEU A 265 30.09 -3.44 12.50
CA LEU A 265 29.15 -4.57 12.61
C LEU A 265 29.09 -5.15 14.02
N ILE A 266 30.24 -5.42 14.65
CA ILE A 266 30.30 -6.05 15.97
C ILE A 266 29.85 -5.10 17.09
N PRO A 267 30.32 -3.83 17.15
CA PRO A 267 29.80 -2.85 18.11
C PRO A 267 28.28 -2.66 18.01
N TYR A 268 27.76 -2.53 16.78
CA TYR A 268 26.32 -2.36 16.56
C TYR A 268 25.53 -3.60 17.02
N ALA A 269 25.95 -4.80 16.64
CA ALA A 269 25.31 -6.05 17.06
C ALA A 269 25.30 -6.21 18.60
N THR A 270 26.38 -5.81 19.26
CA THR A 270 26.47 -5.84 20.72
C THR A 270 25.48 -4.87 21.37
N SER A 271 25.38 -3.63 20.87
CA SER A 271 24.41 -2.66 21.37
C SER A 271 22.96 -3.11 21.14
N LEU A 272 22.68 -3.66 19.95
CA LEU A 272 21.37 -4.17 19.58
C LEU A 272 20.96 -5.35 20.47
N LEU A 273 21.88 -6.28 20.78
CA LEU A 273 21.63 -7.40 21.70
C LEU A 273 21.19 -6.95 23.09
N THR A 274 21.76 -5.87 23.63
CA THR A 274 21.33 -5.32 24.91
C THR A 274 19.86 -4.89 24.87
N ARG A 275 19.45 -4.19 23.80
CA ARG A 275 18.05 -3.73 23.62
C ARG A 275 17.10 -4.91 23.42
N ILE A 276 17.51 -5.91 22.64
CA ILE A 276 16.75 -7.16 22.46
C ILE A 276 16.54 -7.86 23.80
N GLU A 277 17.59 -7.95 24.63
CA GLU A 277 17.50 -8.59 25.94
C GLU A 277 16.49 -7.88 26.86
N GLU A 278 16.53 -6.55 26.91
CA GLU A 278 15.60 -5.73 27.68
C GLU A 278 14.15 -5.90 27.21
N ALA A 279 13.92 -5.84 25.89
CA ALA A 279 12.63 -6.08 25.27
C ALA A 279 12.07 -7.47 25.62
N LEU A 280 12.88 -8.52 25.49
CA LEU A 280 12.48 -9.90 25.76
C LEU A 280 12.22 -10.16 27.25
N LYS A 281 12.96 -9.51 28.16
CA LYS A 281 12.68 -9.57 29.61
C LYS A 281 11.32 -8.96 29.94
N GLY A 282 11.00 -7.80 29.37
CA GLY A 282 9.69 -7.16 29.53
C GLY A 282 8.56 -8.07 29.04
N HIS A 283 8.71 -8.62 27.84
CA HIS A 283 7.75 -9.58 27.27
C HIS A 283 7.55 -10.82 28.16
N LEU A 284 8.64 -11.38 28.70
CA LEU A 284 8.56 -12.52 29.62
C LEU A 284 7.84 -12.15 30.92
N ALA A 285 8.07 -10.95 31.47
CA ALA A 285 7.41 -10.48 32.69
C ALA A 285 5.88 -10.41 32.50
N VAL A 286 5.41 -9.81 31.40
CA VAL A 286 3.98 -9.77 31.06
C VAL A 286 3.42 -11.17 30.87
N THR A 287 4.12 -12.03 30.12
CA THR A 287 3.69 -13.41 29.85
C THR A 287 3.55 -14.25 31.13
N LYS A 288 4.39 -14.02 32.15
CA LYS A 288 4.28 -14.70 33.45
C LYS A 288 3.00 -14.30 34.19
N VAL A 289 2.62 -13.01 34.16
CA VAL A 289 1.37 -12.53 34.77
C VAL A 289 0.15 -13.14 34.06
N LEU A 290 0.15 -13.17 32.73
CA LEU A 290 -0.93 -13.75 31.93
C LEU A 290 -1.16 -15.25 32.19
N LYS A 291 -0.11 -15.99 32.58
CA LYS A 291 -0.18 -17.43 32.94
C LYS A 291 -0.47 -17.69 34.42
N GLY A 292 -0.61 -16.64 35.23
CA GLY A 292 -0.96 -16.74 36.64
C GLY A 292 -2.39 -17.24 36.86
N LYS A 293 -2.90 -17.13 38.10
CA LYS A 293 -4.29 -17.49 38.40
C LYS A 293 -5.25 -16.60 37.61
N LEU A 294 -5.88 -17.17 36.59
CA LEU A 294 -6.83 -16.49 35.72
C LEU A 294 -8.05 -16.03 36.53
N ASN A 295 -8.23 -14.71 36.63
CA ASN A 295 -9.49 -14.14 37.03
C ASN A 295 -10.39 -14.06 35.80
N PHE A 296 -11.42 -14.90 35.72
CA PHE A 296 -12.35 -14.93 34.58
C PHE A 296 -12.99 -13.57 34.28
N ALA A 297 -13.15 -12.70 35.29
CA ALA A 297 -13.67 -11.36 35.08
C ALA A 297 -12.72 -10.44 34.28
N LEU A 298 -11.45 -10.81 34.14
CA LEU A 298 -10.42 -10.09 33.39
C LEU A 298 -10.04 -10.79 32.08
N ALA A 299 -10.80 -11.80 31.65
CA ALA A 299 -10.47 -12.60 30.46
C ALA A 299 -10.25 -11.73 29.19
N LEU A 300 -11.07 -10.69 28.99
CA LEU A 300 -10.93 -9.78 27.85
C LEU A 300 -9.63 -8.97 27.91
N VAL A 301 -9.28 -8.45 29.09
CA VAL A 301 -8.03 -7.71 29.30
C VAL A 301 -6.82 -8.61 29.04
N TYR A 302 -6.87 -9.85 29.54
CA TYR A 302 -5.78 -10.81 29.37
C TYR A 302 -5.62 -11.20 27.90
N SER A 303 -6.73 -11.41 27.19
CA SER A 303 -6.72 -11.67 25.76
C SER A 303 -6.13 -10.52 24.96
N ASP A 304 -6.52 -9.28 25.27
CA ASP A 304 -6.03 -8.09 24.59
C ASP A 304 -4.52 -7.85 24.83
N VAL A 305 -4.07 -7.96 26.08
CA VAL A 305 -2.62 -7.85 26.41
C VAL A 305 -1.83 -9.00 25.79
N SER A 306 -2.37 -10.22 25.75
CA SER A 306 -1.74 -11.34 25.06
C SER A 306 -1.59 -11.06 23.56
N ALA A 307 -2.61 -10.50 22.91
CA ALA A 307 -2.55 -10.12 21.50
C ALA A 307 -1.50 -9.02 21.28
N GLN A 308 -1.43 -8.01 22.16
CA GLN A 308 -0.40 -6.98 22.12
C GLN A 308 1.01 -7.59 22.20
N MET A 309 1.25 -8.53 23.12
CA MET A 309 2.56 -9.18 23.27
C MET A 309 2.96 -9.96 22.01
N GLN A 310 2.00 -10.63 21.34
CA GLN A 310 2.23 -11.33 20.08
C GLN A 310 2.52 -10.37 18.91
N ARG A 311 1.97 -9.14 18.94
CA ARG A 311 2.28 -8.09 17.96
C ARG A 311 3.67 -7.47 18.18
N LEU A 312 4.13 -7.38 19.43
CA LEU A 312 5.45 -6.84 19.75
C LEU A 312 6.56 -7.87 19.49
N VAL A 313 6.41 -9.11 19.95
CA VAL A 313 7.47 -10.12 19.86
C VAL A 313 7.01 -11.33 19.03
N TYR A 314 7.58 -11.45 17.84
CA TYR A 314 7.34 -12.51 16.85
C TYR A 314 8.64 -12.76 16.05
N PRO A 315 8.79 -13.87 15.31
CA PRO A 315 9.95 -14.06 14.43
C PRO A 315 10.04 -12.94 13.37
N GLY A 316 11.11 -12.12 13.40
CA GLY A 316 11.26 -10.93 12.55
C GLY A 316 11.11 -9.59 13.27
N PHE A 317 10.75 -9.59 14.56
CA PHE A 317 10.48 -8.37 15.31
C PHE A 317 11.68 -7.42 15.44
N ILE A 318 12.93 -7.91 15.42
CA ILE A 318 14.11 -7.07 15.65
C ILE A 318 14.24 -6.07 14.50
N ARG A 319 14.20 -6.57 13.26
CA ARG A 319 14.26 -5.73 12.07
C ARG A 319 13.03 -4.82 11.96
N ASP A 320 11.84 -5.40 12.14
CA ASP A 320 10.58 -4.67 11.93
C ASP A 320 10.36 -3.57 13.00
N ALA A 321 10.89 -3.75 14.21
CA ALA A 321 10.88 -2.72 15.25
C ALA A 321 11.80 -1.54 14.94
N GLY A 322 12.97 -1.80 14.36
CA GLY A 322 13.96 -0.75 14.09
C GLY A 322 14.27 0.09 15.34
N GLU A 323 14.09 1.40 15.23
CA GLU A 323 14.32 2.34 16.33
C GLU A 323 13.38 2.14 17.53
N TRP A 324 12.16 1.66 17.29
CA TRP A 324 11.11 1.47 18.30
C TRP A 324 11.41 0.33 19.26
N LEU A 325 12.40 -0.52 18.97
CA LEU A 325 12.82 -1.59 19.87
C LEU A 325 13.21 -1.06 21.27
N SER A 326 13.77 0.16 21.32
CA SER A 326 14.14 0.83 22.58
C SER A 326 12.94 1.14 23.47
N GLU A 327 11.73 1.20 22.91
CA GLU A 327 10.48 1.51 23.62
C GLU A 327 9.78 0.28 24.19
N TYR A 328 10.21 -0.93 23.82
CA TYR A 328 9.57 -2.17 24.28
C TYR A 328 9.52 -2.32 25.80
N PRO A 329 10.56 -1.95 26.57
CA PRO A 329 10.48 -1.91 28.03
C PRO A 329 9.32 -1.04 28.52
N ARG A 330 9.12 0.15 27.94
CA ARG A 330 8.02 1.06 28.31
C ARG A 330 6.65 0.48 27.93
N TYR A 331 6.52 -0.13 26.75
CA TYR A 331 5.26 -0.76 26.32
C TYR A 331 4.88 -1.96 27.20
N THR A 332 5.86 -2.78 27.57
CA THR A 332 5.63 -3.95 28.44
C THR A 332 5.38 -3.52 29.90
N GLU A 333 6.03 -2.47 30.39
CA GLU A 333 5.72 -1.86 31.69
C GLU A 333 4.29 -1.28 31.73
N ALA A 334 3.86 -0.59 30.68
CA ALA A 334 2.48 -0.10 30.55
C ALA A 334 1.46 -1.25 30.62
N ALA A 335 1.75 -2.38 29.96
CA ALA A 335 0.91 -3.57 30.03
C ALA A 335 0.85 -4.18 31.44
N LEU A 336 1.97 -4.19 32.18
CA LEU A 336 1.99 -4.65 33.58
C LEU A 336 1.16 -3.73 34.49
N ILE A 337 1.31 -2.41 34.35
CA ILE A 337 0.52 -1.42 35.09
C ILE A 337 -0.98 -1.61 34.82
N ARG A 338 -1.35 -1.83 33.55
CA ARG A 338 -2.73 -2.13 33.17
C ARG A 338 -3.25 -3.36 33.89
N LEU A 339 -2.50 -4.47 33.85
CA LEU A 339 -2.90 -5.74 34.46
C LEU A 339 -3.11 -5.62 35.98
N ASP A 340 -2.32 -4.79 36.67
CA ASP A 340 -2.48 -4.53 38.11
C ASP A 340 -3.77 -3.74 38.42
N LYS A 341 -4.07 -2.72 37.61
CA LYS A 341 -5.24 -1.84 37.80
C LYS A 341 -6.56 -2.43 37.29
N ALA A 342 -6.51 -3.33 36.31
CA ALA A 342 -7.68 -3.84 35.59
C ALA A 342 -8.77 -4.41 36.51
N ALA A 343 -8.40 -5.03 37.63
CA ALA A 343 -9.36 -5.57 38.59
C ALA A 343 -10.28 -4.50 39.21
N ARG A 344 -9.75 -3.29 39.42
CA ARG A 344 -10.43 -2.17 40.11
C ARG A 344 -11.12 -1.22 39.12
N GLU A 345 -10.58 -1.10 37.89
CA GLU A 345 -11.04 -0.13 36.89
C GLU A 345 -11.72 -0.77 35.67
N ARG A 346 -12.39 -1.92 35.85
CA ARG A 346 -12.89 -2.78 34.76
C ARG A 346 -13.68 -2.04 33.68
N GLY A 347 -14.67 -1.23 34.06
CA GLY A 347 -15.51 -0.52 33.08
C GLY A 347 -14.74 0.52 32.26
N ARG A 348 -13.80 1.23 32.89
CA ARG A 348 -12.94 2.20 32.21
C ARG A 348 -11.96 1.50 31.28
N ASP A 349 -11.33 0.41 31.73
CA ASP A 349 -10.43 -0.40 30.92
C ASP A 349 -11.14 -0.93 29.67
N GLN A 350 -12.35 -1.48 29.82
CA GLN A 350 -13.13 -2.01 28.70
C GLN A 350 -13.44 -0.95 27.65
N MET A 351 -13.79 0.27 28.05
CA MET A 351 -14.04 1.38 27.12
C MET A 351 -12.76 1.76 26.36
N MET A 352 -11.65 1.95 27.07
CA MET A 352 -10.35 2.26 26.45
C MET A 352 -9.85 1.14 25.53
N MET A 353 -10.09 -0.12 25.90
CA MET A 353 -9.77 -1.30 25.10
C MET A 353 -10.57 -1.31 23.79
N GLN A 354 -11.86 -0.95 23.82
CA GLN A 354 -12.70 -0.86 22.61
C GLN A 354 -12.16 0.18 21.63
N ASP A 355 -11.74 1.35 22.12
CA ASP A 355 -11.13 2.39 21.27
C ASP A 355 -9.88 1.88 20.55
N VAL A 356 -9.00 1.18 21.28
CA VAL A 356 -7.78 0.59 20.72
C VAL A 356 -8.11 -0.51 19.70
N GLN A 357 -9.03 -1.41 20.03
CA GLN A 357 -9.40 -2.53 19.15
C GLN A 357 -10.06 -2.04 17.84
N ALA A 358 -10.82 -0.96 17.88
CA ALA A 358 -11.39 -0.35 16.68
C ALA A 358 -10.31 0.19 15.73
N LEU A 359 -9.22 0.73 16.26
CA LEU A 359 -8.07 1.19 15.47
C LEU A 359 -7.24 -0.01 14.95
N GLU A 360 -6.96 -1.00 15.79
CA GLU A 360 -6.22 -2.21 15.40
C GLU A 360 -6.94 -3.01 14.30
N ALA A 361 -8.28 -3.14 14.37
CA ALA A 361 -9.05 -3.85 13.35
C ALA A 361 -8.94 -3.18 11.96
N ARG A 362 -8.98 -1.85 11.92
CA ARG A 362 -8.79 -1.08 10.67
C ARG A 362 -7.37 -1.21 10.14
N PHE A 363 -6.39 -1.07 11.02
CA PHE A 363 -4.97 -1.28 10.72
C PHE A 363 -4.71 -2.65 10.11
N ASP A 364 -5.18 -3.73 10.76
CA ASP A 364 -4.99 -5.11 10.29
C ASP A 364 -5.67 -5.36 8.94
N ALA A 365 -6.88 -4.82 8.74
CA ALA A 365 -7.61 -4.94 7.48
C ALA A 365 -6.85 -4.29 6.32
N ARG A 366 -6.33 -3.06 6.52
CA ARG A 366 -5.53 -2.34 5.52
C ARG A 366 -4.23 -3.07 5.22
N ARG A 367 -3.49 -3.46 6.26
CA ARG A 367 -2.22 -4.19 6.12
C ARG A 367 -2.39 -5.49 5.32
N LYS A 368 -3.50 -6.20 5.55
CA LYS A 368 -3.83 -7.42 4.79
C LYS A 368 -4.17 -7.14 3.32
N SER A 369 -4.76 -5.99 3.01
CA SER A 369 -5.04 -5.54 1.64
C SER A 369 -3.75 -5.18 0.88
N GLU A 370 -2.83 -4.44 1.50
CA GLU A 370 -1.58 -4.00 0.87
C GLU A 370 -0.58 -5.14 0.62
N ARG A 371 -0.55 -6.15 1.51
CA ARG A 371 0.29 -7.35 1.35
C ARG A 371 -0.02 -8.16 0.08
N ARG A 372 -1.13 -7.88 -0.64
CA ARG A 372 -1.46 -8.47 -1.95
C ARG A 372 -0.79 -7.75 -3.13
N GLY A 373 0.39 -7.19 -2.95
CA GLY A 373 1.22 -6.75 -4.08
C GLY A 373 2.00 -5.45 -3.90
N ALA A 374 1.78 -4.67 -2.84
CA ALA A 374 2.50 -3.42 -2.59
C ALA A 374 3.57 -3.57 -1.48
N ALA A 375 4.56 -2.68 -1.46
CA ALA A 375 5.31 -2.43 -0.23
C ALA A 375 4.37 -1.83 0.81
N GLU A 376 4.55 -2.22 2.07
CA GLU A 376 3.79 -1.62 3.17
C GLU A 376 4.13 -0.13 3.25
N ASP A 377 3.09 0.71 3.28
CA ASP A 377 3.27 2.17 3.37
C ASP A 377 4.03 2.53 4.67
N PRO A 378 5.13 3.31 4.61
CA PRO A 378 5.84 3.77 5.81
C PRO A 378 4.93 4.47 6.83
N GLU A 379 3.92 5.21 6.39
CA GLU A 379 2.95 5.83 7.31
C GLU A 379 2.05 4.79 7.98
N LEU A 380 1.71 3.70 7.27
CA LEU A 380 0.99 2.57 7.87
C LEU A 380 1.85 1.85 8.90
N VAL A 381 3.14 1.62 8.63
CA VAL A 381 4.08 1.07 9.62
C VAL A 381 4.15 1.96 10.86
N SER A 382 4.30 3.28 10.66
CA SER A 382 4.32 4.29 11.74
C SER A 382 3.03 4.27 12.56
N PHE A 383 1.87 4.12 11.90
CA PHE A 383 0.57 4.02 12.56
C PHE A 383 0.49 2.86 13.57
N GLY A 384 1.11 1.71 13.25
CA GLY A 384 1.20 0.57 14.18
C GLY A 384 1.90 0.92 15.50
N TRP A 385 2.95 1.76 15.46
CA TRP A 385 3.65 2.25 16.65
C TRP A 385 2.85 3.30 17.41
N TRP A 386 2.10 4.14 16.70
CA TRP A 386 1.19 5.10 17.32
C TRP A 386 0.11 4.41 18.17
N ILE A 387 -0.33 3.21 17.79
CA ILE A 387 -1.24 2.40 18.62
C ILE A 387 -0.57 1.99 19.94
N GLN A 388 0.74 1.67 19.93
CA GLN A 388 1.45 1.34 21.17
C GLN A 388 1.58 2.57 22.09
N GLU A 389 1.85 3.74 21.53
CA GLU A 389 1.83 5.01 22.28
C GLU A 389 0.46 5.31 22.87
N LEU A 390 -0.61 5.08 22.09
CA LEU A 390 -1.98 5.23 22.59
C LEU A 390 -2.23 4.29 23.78
N ARG A 391 -1.78 3.04 23.70
CA ARG A 391 -1.89 2.08 24.83
C ARG A 391 -1.17 2.61 26.08
N VAL A 392 0.02 3.19 25.94
CA VAL A 392 0.71 3.84 27.09
C VAL A 392 -0.10 5.01 27.64
N SER A 393 -0.60 5.89 26.77
CA SER A 393 -1.41 7.06 27.15
C SER A 393 -2.72 6.69 27.85
N LEU A 394 -3.37 5.59 27.46
CA LEU A 394 -4.64 5.18 28.06
C LEU A 394 -4.43 4.44 29.38
N PHE A 395 -3.47 3.51 29.44
CA PHE A 395 -3.37 2.56 30.56
C PHE A 395 -2.27 2.90 31.58
N ALA A 396 -1.28 3.73 31.21
CA ALA A 396 -0.10 4.00 32.02
C ALA A 396 0.45 5.42 31.80
N GLN A 397 -0.40 6.44 31.96
CA GLN A 397 -0.06 7.86 31.75
C GLN A 397 1.22 8.32 32.44
N GLN A 398 1.52 7.75 33.61
CA GLN A 398 2.71 8.11 34.38
C GLN A 398 4.05 7.78 33.69
N LEU A 399 4.05 6.92 32.66
CA LEU A 399 5.25 6.58 31.89
C LEU A 399 5.58 7.59 30.78
N GLY A 400 4.61 8.44 30.38
CA GLY A 400 4.76 9.34 29.25
C GLY A 400 4.79 8.65 27.88
N THR A 401 4.68 9.46 26.83
CA THR A 401 4.68 9.01 25.43
C THR A 401 5.76 9.74 24.62
N GLN A 402 6.28 9.10 23.58
CA GLN A 402 7.33 9.71 22.73
C GLN A 402 6.81 10.91 21.92
N MET A 403 5.51 10.93 21.65
CA MET A 403 4.81 12.04 21.03
C MET A 403 3.42 12.18 21.65
N PRO A 404 2.78 13.35 21.57
CA PRO A 404 1.45 13.49 22.15
C PRO A 404 0.44 12.76 21.26
N VAL A 405 -0.31 11.85 21.88
CA VAL A 405 -1.16 10.85 21.24
C VAL A 405 -2.54 10.85 21.88
N SER A 406 -3.59 10.59 21.08
CA SER A 406 -4.95 10.37 21.56
C SER A 406 -5.76 9.66 20.47
N VAL A 407 -6.90 9.08 20.83
CA VAL A 407 -7.82 8.44 19.86
C VAL A 407 -8.12 9.39 18.70
N LYS A 408 -8.51 10.63 18.99
CA LYS A 408 -8.79 11.66 17.97
C LYS A 408 -7.60 11.96 17.04
N ARG A 409 -6.36 11.90 17.54
CA ARG A 409 -5.16 12.10 16.71
C ARG A 409 -4.91 10.91 15.80
N LEU A 410 -5.10 9.68 16.30
CA LEU A 410 -5.00 8.48 15.46
C LEU A 410 -6.11 8.45 14.39
N GLU A 411 -7.34 8.82 14.73
CA GLU A 411 -8.42 8.94 13.73
C GLU A 411 -8.03 9.88 12.59
N LYS A 412 -7.53 11.08 12.92
CA LYS A 412 -7.07 12.03 11.91
C LYS A 412 -5.95 11.46 11.03
N ARG A 413 -4.94 10.81 11.63
CA ARG A 413 -3.86 10.18 10.84
C ARG A 413 -4.38 9.04 9.97
N TRP A 414 -5.36 8.28 10.44
CA TRP A 414 -5.98 7.22 9.66
C TRP A 414 -6.71 7.78 8.44
N GLU A 415 -7.44 8.89 8.59
CA GLU A 415 -8.04 9.62 7.46
C GLU A 415 -6.97 10.09 6.47
N GLU A 416 -5.86 10.66 6.94
CA GLU A 416 -4.74 11.10 6.09
C GLU A 416 -4.15 9.91 5.29
N ILE A 417 -3.89 8.76 5.92
CA ILE A 417 -3.36 7.55 5.27
C ILE A 417 -4.34 6.97 4.23
N THR A 418 -5.65 7.09 4.46
CA THR A 418 -6.68 6.46 3.60
C THR A 418 -7.29 7.40 2.56
N SER A 419 -7.03 8.70 2.64
CA SER A 419 -7.51 9.72 1.70
C SER A 419 -6.69 9.83 0.42
N VAL A 420 -5.57 9.10 0.35
CA VAL A 420 -4.69 8.94 -0.83
C VAL A 420 -5.06 7.66 -1.55
#